data_AF-A0A848UEH4-F1
#
_entry.id   AF-A0A848UEH4-F1
#
_cell.length_a   1.000
_cell.length_b   1.000
_cell.length_c   1.000
_cell.angle_alpha   90.00
_cell.angle_beta   90.00
_cell.angle_gamma   90.00
#
_symmetry.space_group_name_H-M   'P 1'
#
loop_
_entity.id
_entity.type
_entity.pdbx_description
1 polymer ?
#
loop_
_entity_poly.entity_id
_entity_poly.type
_entity_poly.pdbx_seq_one_letter_code
_entity_poly.pdbx_strand_id
1 'polypeptide(L)'
;MTYSPTRPAPHTTIADDTVGGASDDRGRRGATMLALALALVAVVALVIAGIALLDGDEPAGVTADVNEQGQSDSPAFRDAARLERRADGLYAAIDIPTPAPGSYDYPTADMIPPNGAPHPVVSAGASDAPEAFTGWMFVFNHPERCTDGQCDLDDIGPDTEALGGSYQFDGRVADGDRLVLVGPVRLGQDPAGGARMVEPLTAEVHLAIAPHGRHLPGADGWRQLNGGVGGPEFWWAATFAPD
;
A
#
# COMPACT_ATOMS: atom_id res chain seq x y z
N MET A 1 6.02 -49.12 -21.89
CA MET A 1 7.01 -48.04 -21.69
C MET A 1 7.84 -48.40 -20.48
N THR A 2 9.12 -48.66 -20.71
CA THR A 2 10.09 -49.24 -19.76
C THR A 2 10.78 -48.13 -18.99
N TYR A 3 10.77 -48.23 -17.65
CA TYR A 3 11.41 -47.31 -16.72
C TYR A 3 12.88 -47.71 -16.53
N SER A 4 13.81 -46.80 -16.86
CA SER A 4 15.25 -46.96 -16.61
C SER A 4 15.66 -46.16 -15.37
N PRO A 5 16.26 -46.78 -14.33
CA PRO A 5 16.85 -46.04 -13.23
C PRO A 5 18.33 -45.71 -13.53
N THR A 6 18.72 -44.44 -13.37
CA THR A 6 20.11 -44.00 -13.49
C THR A 6 20.74 -43.75 -12.11
N ARG A 7 22.02 -44.14 -12.01
CA ARG A 7 22.85 -44.36 -10.81
C ARG A 7 23.21 -43.10 -10.00
N PRO A 8 23.55 -43.24 -8.70
CA PRO A 8 24.17 -42.19 -7.91
C PRO A 8 25.69 -42.06 -8.18
N ALA A 9 26.19 -40.83 -8.04
CA ALA A 9 27.58 -40.45 -8.25
C ALA A 9 28.49 -40.77 -7.04
N PRO A 10 29.81 -41.00 -7.25
CA PRO A 10 30.75 -41.34 -6.18
C PRO A 10 31.28 -40.13 -5.41
N HIS A 11 31.37 -40.28 -4.09
CA HIS A 11 32.12 -39.43 -3.17
C HIS A 11 33.62 -39.48 -3.49
N THR A 12 34.25 -38.31 -3.63
CA THR A 12 35.70 -38.16 -3.72
C THR A 12 36.21 -37.49 -2.46
N THR A 13 36.98 -38.23 -1.67
CA THR A 13 37.72 -37.76 -0.50
C THR A 13 39.09 -37.30 -0.98
N ILE A 14 39.46 -36.03 -0.78
CA ILE A 14 40.82 -35.54 -1.00
C ILE A 14 41.46 -35.30 0.37
N ALA A 15 42.60 -35.94 0.56
CA ALA A 15 43.43 -35.88 1.74
C ALA A 15 44.30 -34.62 1.76
N ASP A 16 44.65 -34.30 2.99
CA ASP A 16 45.54 -33.29 3.53
C ASP A 16 46.96 -33.33 2.94
N ASP A 17 47.56 -32.14 2.76
CA ASP A 17 48.93 -31.81 3.19
C ASP A 17 49.38 -30.50 2.53
N THR A 18 49.63 -29.46 3.33
CA THR A 18 50.91 -28.71 3.25
C THR A 18 51.06 -27.73 4.42
N VAL A 19 52.01 -28.07 5.29
CA VAL A 19 52.67 -27.19 6.25
C VAL A 19 53.65 -26.28 5.49
N GLY A 20 53.61 -24.97 5.74
CA GLY A 20 54.69 -24.08 5.31
C GLY A 20 54.45 -22.59 5.57
N GLY A 21 55.30 -21.99 6.42
CA GLY A 21 55.65 -20.57 6.30
C GLY A 21 54.98 -19.60 7.27
N ALA A 22 55.35 -19.67 8.55
CA ALA A 22 55.14 -18.55 9.49
C ALA A 22 56.44 -17.72 9.58
N SER A 23 56.50 -16.58 8.89
CA SER A 23 57.42 -15.48 9.22
C SER A 23 56.96 -14.16 8.60
N ASP A 24 56.86 -13.13 9.43
CA ASP A 24 56.80 -11.70 9.09
C ASP A 24 55.61 -11.14 8.31
N ASP A 25 54.41 -11.09 8.93
CA ASP A 25 53.33 -10.21 8.45
C ASP A 25 52.52 -9.52 9.56
N ARG A 26 52.97 -9.60 10.81
CA ARG A 26 52.19 -9.09 11.97
C ARG A 26 52.23 -7.56 12.13
N GLY A 27 53.30 -6.89 11.68
CA GLY A 27 53.44 -5.43 11.79
C GLY A 27 52.70 -4.64 10.71
N ARG A 28 52.52 -5.23 9.52
CA ARG A 28 51.89 -4.55 8.38
C ARG A 28 50.36 -4.63 8.45
N ARG A 29 49.81 -5.74 8.93
CA ARG A 29 48.35 -5.98 9.07
C ARG A 29 47.65 -5.04 10.07
N GLY A 30 48.35 -4.59 11.12
CA GLY A 30 47.76 -3.70 12.13
C GLY A 30 47.45 -2.30 11.58
N ALA A 31 48.34 -1.74 10.76
CA ALA A 31 48.14 -0.42 10.16
C ALA A 31 47.10 -0.45 9.03
N THR A 32 47.06 -1.51 8.21
CA THR A 32 46.04 -1.65 7.16
C THR A 32 44.65 -1.96 7.72
N MET A 33 44.52 -2.76 8.78
CA MET A 33 43.21 -3.03 9.41
C MET A 33 42.64 -1.77 10.06
N LEU A 34 43.46 -0.94 10.72
CA LEU A 34 42.98 0.30 11.34
C LEU A 34 42.57 1.34 10.29
N ALA A 35 43.31 1.43 9.18
CA ALA A 35 42.94 2.29 8.05
C ALA A 35 41.66 1.82 7.34
N LEU A 36 41.45 0.51 7.18
CA LEU A 36 40.20 -0.04 6.65
C LEU A 36 39.03 0.19 7.60
N ALA A 37 39.21 0.01 8.91
CA ALA A 37 38.15 0.23 9.89
C ALA A 37 37.72 1.70 9.95
N LEU A 38 38.66 2.64 9.92
CA LEU A 38 38.37 4.08 9.86
C LEU A 38 37.71 4.50 8.54
N ALA A 39 38.15 3.94 7.41
CA ALA A 39 37.50 4.15 6.12
C ALA A 39 36.06 3.60 6.10
N LEU A 40 35.82 2.45 6.73
CA LEU A 40 34.47 1.86 6.83
C LEU A 40 33.55 2.72 7.71
N VAL A 41 34.04 3.25 8.84
CA VAL A 41 33.26 4.16 9.70
C VAL A 41 32.93 5.47 8.97
N ALA A 42 33.87 6.01 8.19
CA ALA A 42 33.63 7.20 7.38
C ALA A 42 32.59 6.96 6.26
N VAL A 43 32.63 5.79 5.60
CA VAL A 43 31.63 5.42 4.57
C VAL A 43 30.26 5.20 5.19
N VAL A 44 30.16 4.53 6.34
CA VAL A 44 28.88 4.33 7.05
C VAL A 44 28.31 5.67 7.52
N ALA A 45 29.15 6.58 8.05
CA ALA A 45 28.72 7.92 8.42
C ALA A 45 28.25 8.74 7.20
N LEU A 46 28.89 8.58 6.04
CA LEU A 46 28.46 9.23 4.79
C LEU A 46 27.15 8.65 4.25
N VAL A 47 26.91 7.34 4.40
CA VAL A 47 25.66 6.68 4.01
C VAL A 47 24.52 7.11 4.94
N ILE A 48 24.76 7.22 6.25
CA ILE A 48 23.76 7.71 7.21
C ILE A 48 23.45 9.20 6.97
N ALA A 49 24.46 10.04 6.71
CA ALA A 49 24.25 11.44 6.34
C ALA A 49 23.58 11.60 4.96
N GLY A 50 23.83 10.68 4.03
CA GLY A 50 23.18 10.66 2.71
C GLY A 50 21.70 10.29 2.76
N ILE A 51 21.29 9.42 3.70
CA ILE A 51 19.87 9.08 3.92
C ILE A 51 19.12 10.24 4.57
N ALA A 52 19.77 10.99 5.49
CA ALA A 52 19.18 12.18 6.11
C ALA A 52 19.14 13.42 5.19
N LEU A 53 19.87 13.41 4.07
CA LEU A 53 19.82 14.46 3.03
C LEU A 53 18.86 14.12 1.88
N LEU A 54 18.14 13.00 1.97
CA LEU A 54 16.96 12.71 1.13
C LEU A 54 15.66 13.28 1.72
N ASP A 55 15.74 14.18 2.72
CA ASP A 55 14.64 15.04 3.18
C ASP A 55 14.31 16.18 2.18
N GLY A 56 14.66 16.01 0.90
CA GLY A 56 14.43 17.00 -0.16
C GLY A 56 13.20 16.63 -0.98
N ASP A 57 12.16 17.46 -0.87
CA ASP A 57 10.83 17.37 -1.48
C ASP A 57 9.95 16.21 -0.96
N GLU A 58 9.40 16.39 0.25
CA GLU A 58 7.98 16.03 0.45
C GLU A 58 7.22 16.56 -0.78
N PRO A 59 6.66 15.72 -1.66
CA PRO A 59 6.09 16.23 -2.89
C PRO A 59 4.95 17.20 -2.53
N ALA A 60 4.82 18.31 -3.26
CA ALA A 60 3.74 19.26 -3.03
C ALA A 60 2.38 18.55 -3.16
N GLY A 61 1.71 18.29 -2.04
CA GLY A 61 0.41 17.62 -2.00
C GLY A 61 -0.43 18.23 -0.89
N VAL A 62 -1.75 18.26 -1.10
CA VAL A 62 -2.70 18.74 -0.10
C VAL A 62 -2.92 17.63 0.91
N THR A 63 -3.04 17.98 2.19
CA THR A 63 -3.42 17.03 3.25
C THR A 63 -4.90 17.18 3.59
N ALA A 64 -5.50 16.08 4.06
CA ALA A 64 -6.84 16.07 4.60
C ALA A 64 -6.91 15.17 5.84
N ASP A 65 -7.88 15.46 6.69
CA ASP A 65 -8.23 14.60 7.82
C ASP A 65 -8.94 13.33 7.30
N VAL A 66 -8.70 12.21 7.99
CA VAL A 66 -9.42 10.95 7.78
C VAL A 66 -10.50 10.83 8.85
N ASN A 67 -11.74 10.69 8.42
CA ASN A 67 -12.91 10.51 9.29
C ASN A 67 -13.07 9.05 9.72
N GLU A 68 -13.79 8.84 10.82
CA GLU A 68 -14.19 7.50 11.27
C GLU A 68 -15.13 6.81 10.26
N GLN A 69 -15.27 5.48 10.40
CA GLN A 69 -16.27 4.71 9.66
C GLN A 69 -17.67 5.31 9.80
N GLY A 70 -18.43 5.32 8.70
CA GLY A 70 -19.78 5.87 8.70
C GLY A 70 -19.88 7.39 8.63
N GLN A 71 -18.79 8.07 8.23
CA GLN A 71 -18.76 9.52 8.02
C GLN A 71 -19.16 10.33 9.26
N SER A 72 -18.41 10.13 10.35
CA SER A 72 -18.50 10.99 11.53
C SER A 72 -18.05 12.43 11.20
N ASP A 73 -18.77 13.44 11.72
CA ASP A 73 -18.38 14.86 11.64
C ASP A 73 -17.06 15.18 12.38
N SER A 74 -16.51 14.23 13.13
CA SER A 74 -15.24 14.36 13.84
C SER A 74 -14.15 13.51 13.19
N PRO A 75 -12.99 14.10 12.84
CA PRO A 75 -11.91 13.37 12.22
C PRO A 75 -11.29 12.38 13.22
N ALA A 76 -11.06 11.15 12.76
CA ALA A 76 -10.35 10.11 13.48
C ALA A 76 -8.85 10.42 13.55
N PHE A 77 -8.29 10.85 12.40
CA PHE A 77 -6.87 11.06 12.22
C PHE A 77 -6.65 12.37 11.46
N ARG A 78 -5.87 13.28 12.05
CA ARG A 78 -5.59 14.59 11.44
C ARG A 78 -4.47 14.51 10.42
N ASP A 79 -4.63 15.22 9.30
CA ASP A 79 -3.65 15.31 8.21
C ASP A 79 -3.09 13.94 7.76
N ALA A 80 -3.90 12.88 7.89
CA ALA A 80 -3.45 11.51 7.71
C ALA A 80 -3.60 11.01 6.26
N ALA A 81 -4.29 11.78 5.41
CA ALA A 81 -4.40 11.55 3.99
C ALA A 81 -3.69 12.67 3.22
N ARG A 82 -3.04 12.31 2.11
CA ARG A 82 -2.36 13.23 1.21
C ARG A 82 -2.70 12.92 -0.24
N LEU A 83 -2.96 13.97 -1.01
CA LEU A 83 -3.23 13.91 -2.44
C LEU A 83 -2.29 14.84 -3.21
N GLU A 84 -1.67 14.30 -4.24
CA GLU A 84 -0.92 15.07 -5.22
C GLU A 84 -1.60 14.95 -6.59
N ARG A 85 -1.94 16.11 -7.17
CA ARG A 85 -2.54 16.22 -8.49
C ARG A 85 -1.49 16.50 -9.55
N ARG A 86 -1.53 15.75 -10.65
CA ARG A 86 -0.61 15.90 -11.79
C ARG A 86 -1.40 15.89 -13.09
N ALA A 87 -0.80 16.44 -14.14
CA ALA A 87 -1.41 16.43 -15.47
C ALA A 87 -1.60 15.00 -16.03
N ASP A 88 -0.80 14.03 -15.55
CA ASP A 88 -0.85 12.63 -15.96
C ASP A 88 -1.57 11.70 -14.96
N GLY A 89 -2.14 12.24 -13.88
CA GLY A 89 -2.93 11.47 -12.92
C GLY A 89 -2.89 12.00 -11.49
N LEU A 90 -3.19 11.10 -10.56
CA LEU A 90 -3.25 11.37 -9.13
C LEU A 90 -2.28 10.45 -8.39
N TYR A 91 -1.72 10.93 -7.28
CA TYR A 91 -0.96 10.12 -6.34
C TYR A 91 -1.52 10.32 -4.94
N ALA A 92 -1.87 9.23 -4.28
CA ALA A 92 -2.44 9.25 -2.94
C ALA A 92 -1.57 8.52 -1.94
N ALA A 93 -1.60 9.01 -0.70
CA ALA A 93 -1.04 8.35 0.45
C ALA A 93 -2.00 8.49 1.65
N ILE A 94 -2.13 7.43 2.44
CA ILE A 94 -2.80 7.43 3.74
C ILE A 94 -1.86 6.78 4.74
N ASP A 95 -1.68 7.40 5.91
CA ASP A 95 -0.86 6.87 6.99
C ASP A 95 -1.54 7.08 8.36
N ILE A 96 -2.19 6.02 8.85
CA ILE A 96 -2.96 6.02 10.11
C ILE A 96 -2.41 4.97 11.09
N PRO A 97 -2.69 5.08 12.40
CA PRO A 97 -2.51 3.96 13.31
C PRO A 97 -3.31 2.75 12.81
N THR A 98 -2.71 1.56 12.86
CA THR A 98 -3.43 0.34 12.48
C THR A 98 -4.66 0.17 13.38
N PRO A 99 -5.88 0.09 12.83
CA PRO A 99 -7.07 -0.17 13.62
C PRO A 99 -6.93 -1.47 14.41
N ALA A 100 -7.36 -1.49 15.67
CA ALA A 100 -7.27 -2.68 16.48
C ALA A 100 -8.28 -3.74 15.97
N PRO A 101 -7.87 -5.00 15.76
CA PRO A 101 -8.79 -6.05 15.34
C PRO A 101 -10.00 -6.15 16.29
N GLY A 102 -11.18 -5.94 15.73
CA GLY A 102 -12.47 -6.02 16.44
C GLY A 102 -12.95 -4.70 17.05
N SER A 103 -12.23 -3.60 16.85
CA SER A 103 -12.62 -2.27 17.36
C SER A 103 -13.49 -1.46 16.40
N TYR A 104 -13.82 -2.01 15.23
CA TYR A 104 -14.50 -1.33 14.13
C TYR A 104 -15.49 -2.27 13.45
N ASP A 105 -16.36 -1.73 12.61
CA ASP A 105 -17.40 -2.49 11.93
C ASP A 105 -16.87 -3.15 10.66
N TYR A 106 -17.21 -4.43 10.52
CA TYR A 106 -16.80 -5.23 9.36
C TYR A 106 -17.95 -5.32 8.37
N PRO A 107 -17.66 -5.18 7.07
CA PRO A 107 -18.64 -5.53 6.06
C PRO A 107 -18.94 -7.03 6.14
N THR A 108 -20.18 -7.41 5.85
CA THR A 108 -20.59 -8.80 5.85
C THR A 108 -20.31 -9.46 4.50
N ALA A 109 -20.21 -10.79 4.46
CA ALA A 109 -19.83 -11.53 3.25
C ALA A 109 -20.82 -11.37 2.06
N ASP A 110 -22.04 -10.90 2.33
CA ASP A 110 -23.09 -10.57 1.36
C ASP A 110 -23.03 -9.12 0.85
N MET A 111 -22.23 -8.25 1.49
CA MET A 111 -22.00 -6.86 1.08
C MET A 111 -20.90 -6.78 0.01
N ILE A 112 -21.14 -7.49 -1.10
CA ILE A 112 -20.25 -7.55 -2.25
C ILE A 112 -20.71 -6.48 -3.25
N PRO A 113 -19.80 -5.69 -3.85
CA PRO A 113 -20.15 -4.83 -4.98
C PRO A 113 -20.80 -5.66 -6.10
N PRO A 114 -21.71 -5.10 -6.93
CA PRO A 114 -22.43 -5.84 -7.97
C PRO A 114 -21.54 -6.66 -8.93
N ASN A 115 -20.27 -6.28 -9.06
CA ASN A 115 -19.29 -6.89 -9.96
C ASN A 115 -18.21 -7.70 -9.22
N GLY A 116 -18.35 -7.91 -7.90
CA GLY A 116 -17.38 -8.61 -7.07
C GLY A 116 -17.67 -10.11 -6.94
N ALA A 117 -16.63 -10.91 -6.72
CA ALA A 117 -16.78 -12.27 -6.22
C ALA A 117 -17.11 -12.24 -4.71
N PRO A 118 -17.84 -13.23 -4.17
CA PRO A 118 -18.09 -13.31 -2.75
C PRO A 118 -16.79 -13.25 -1.95
N HIS A 119 -16.75 -12.32 -0.99
CA HIS A 119 -15.65 -12.23 -0.06
C HIS A 119 -15.80 -13.36 0.96
N PRO A 120 -14.80 -14.22 1.17
CA PRO A 120 -14.90 -15.25 2.20
C PRO A 120 -15.00 -14.56 3.57
N VAL A 121 -15.73 -15.21 4.48
CA VAL A 121 -16.04 -14.80 5.87
C VAL A 121 -15.15 -13.66 6.39
N VAL A 122 -15.75 -12.50 6.60
CA VAL A 122 -15.08 -11.37 7.23
C VAL A 122 -15.09 -11.60 8.74
N SER A 123 -13.91 -11.58 9.36
CA SER A 123 -13.72 -11.78 10.79
C SER A 123 -12.53 -10.94 11.26
N ALA A 124 -12.48 -10.59 12.53
CA ALA A 124 -11.33 -9.90 13.10
C ALA A 124 -10.04 -10.71 12.92
N GLY A 125 -8.94 -10.01 12.70
CA GLY A 125 -7.61 -10.58 12.65
C GLY A 125 -7.17 -11.22 13.96
N ALA A 126 -6.13 -12.03 13.88
CA ALA A 126 -5.49 -12.68 15.01
C ALA A 126 -3.96 -12.60 14.85
N SER A 127 -3.20 -12.93 15.90
CA SER A 127 -1.73 -12.84 15.87
C SER A 127 -1.08 -13.69 14.76
N ASP A 128 -1.74 -14.76 14.33
CA ASP A 128 -1.30 -15.66 13.25
C ASP A 128 -1.85 -15.27 11.87
N ALA A 129 -2.74 -14.27 11.81
CA ALA A 129 -3.36 -13.79 10.60
C ALA A 129 -3.80 -12.32 10.77
N PRO A 130 -2.89 -11.37 10.49
CA PRO A 130 -3.20 -9.94 10.49
C PRO A 130 -4.33 -9.59 9.53
N GLU A 131 -4.87 -8.38 9.67
CA GLU A 131 -5.98 -7.91 8.84
C GLU A 131 -5.50 -7.35 7.51
N ALA A 132 -6.36 -7.44 6.50
CA ALA A 132 -6.15 -6.88 5.19
C ALA A 132 -7.02 -5.64 4.97
N PHE A 133 -6.44 -4.66 4.27
CA PHE A 133 -7.04 -3.38 3.95
C PHE A 133 -6.77 -3.04 2.49
N THR A 134 -7.69 -2.33 1.85
CA THR A 134 -7.49 -1.78 0.50
C THR A 134 -7.72 -0.28 0.50
N GLY A 135 -6.91 0.43 -0.29
CA GLY A 135 -7.03 1.87 -0.53
C GLY A 135 -7.78 2.13 -1.82
N TRP A 136 -8.83 2.94 -1.71
CA TRP A 136 -9.70 3.34 -2.82
C TRP A 136 -9.68 4.84 -3.05
N MET A 137 -9.74 5.24 -4.31
CA MET A 137 -9.84 6.60 -4.77
C MET A 137 -11.09 6.73 -5.62
N PHE A 138 -12.02 7.57 -5.20
CA PHE A 138 -13.20 7.96 -5.97
C PHE A 138 -12.91 9.32 -6.58
N VAL A 139 -12.96 9.40 -7.90
CA VAL A 139 -12.61 10.60 -8.66
C VAL A 139 -13.85 11.08 -9.39
N PHE A 140 -14.26 12.31 -9.10
CA PHE A 140 -15.39 12.97 -9.73
C PHE A 140 -14.86 14.06 -10.66
N ASN A 141 -14.95 13.82 -11.97
CA ASN A 141 -14.32 14.70 -12.97
C ASN A 141 -15.00 16.07 -13.06
N HIS A 142 -16.31 16.13 -12.81
CA HIS A 142 -17.11 17.36 -12.87
C HIS A 142 -17.88 17.54 -11.55
N PRO A 143 -17.18 17.87 -10.44
CA PRO A 143 -17.80 17.89 -9.12
C PRO A 143 -18.91 18.95 -8.98
N GLU A 144 -18.90 19.99 -9.83
CA GLU A 144 -19.97 20.97 -9.89
C GLU A 144 -21.30 20.42 -10.43
N ARG A 145 -21.31 19.18 -10.93
CA ARG A 145 -22.47 18.48 -11.50
C ARG A 145 -22.93 17.27 -10.69
N CYS A 146 -22.41 17.13 -9.48
CA CYS A 146 -22.87 16.11 -8.55
C CYS A 146 -24.35 16.34 -8.20
N THR A 147 -25.12 15.25 -8.10
CA THR A 147 -26.58 15.25 -8.27
C THR A 147 -27.33 16.13 -7.27
N ASP A 148 -26.81 16.27 -6.05
CA ASP A 148 -27.36 17.11 -4.99
C ASP A 148 -26.37 18.19 -4.49
N GLY A 149 -25.30 18.41 -5.27
CA GLY A 149 -24.20 19.30 -4.92
C GLY A 149 -23.17 18.68 -3.97
N GLN A 150 -23.31 17.41 -3.61
CA GLN A 150 -22.29 16.62 -2.91
C GLN A 150 -21.94 15.41 -3.76
N CYS A 151 -20.65 15.21 -4.05
CA CYS A 151 -20.25 14.06 -4.85
C CYS A 151 -20.26 12.80 -3.99
N ASP A 152 -21.09 11.82 -4.33
CA ASP A 152 -21.13 10.56 -3.60
C ASP A 152 -21.23 9.32 -4.51
N LEU A 153 -21.70 8.19 -3.98
CA LEU A 153 -21.81 6.95 -4.76
C LEU A 153 -22.82 7.03 -5.89
N ASP A 154 -23.85 7.87 -5.82
CA ASP A 154 -24.85 8.02 -6.88
C ASP A 154 -24.29 8.73 -8.13
N ASP A 155 -23.23 9.49 -7.95
CA ASP A 155 -22.47 10.18 -8.99
C ASP A 155 -21.37 9.32 -9.63
N ILE A 156 -21.24 8.04 -9.24
CA ILE A 156 -20.34 7.09 -9.89
C ILE A 156 -21.03 6.43 -11.08
N GLY A 157 -20.49 6.66 -12.28
CA GLY A 157 -21.01 6.05 -13.50
C GLY A 157 -20.59 6.78 -14.76
N PRO A 158 -20.45 6.06 -15.90
CA PRO A 158 -20.21 6.71 -17.19
C PRO A 158 -21.42 7.53 -17.69
N ASP A 159 -22.60 7.27 -17.15
CA ASP A 159 -23.86 7.93 -17.52
C ASP A 159 -24.27 9.04 -16.54
N THR A 160 -23.44 9.33 -15.53
CA THR A 160 -23.66 10.43 -14.57
C THR A 160 -23.11 11.74 -15.11
N GLU A 161 -23.60 12.88 -14.65
CA GLU A 161 -23.07 14.18 -15.09
C GLU A 161 -21.69 14.49 -14.48
N ALA A 162 -21.44 14.04 -13.25
CA ALA A 162 -20.17 14.19 -12.54
C ALA A 162 -19.05 13.30 -13.10
N LEU A 163 -19.41 12.25 -13.86
CA LEU A 163 -18.51 11.23 -14.38
C LEU A 163 -17.63 10.64 -13.27
N GLY A 164 -18.22 10.20 -12.17
CA GLY A 164 -17.51 9.58 -11.06
C GLY A 164 -16.94 8.20 -11.43
N GLY A 165 -15.74 7.89 -10.94
CA GLY A 165 -15.07 6.60 -11.10
C GLY A 165 -14.34 6.14 -9.85
N SER A 166 -14.30 4.83 -9.61
CA SER A 166 -13.62 4.21 -8.48
C SER A 166 -12.35 3.46 -8.89
N TYR A 167 -11.27 3.67 -8.15
CA TYR A 167 -9.95 3.13 -8.43
C TYR A 167 -9.35 2.55 -7.17
N GLN A 168 -8.82 1.35 -7.25
CA GLN A 168 -7.94 0.87 -6.21
C GLN A 168 -6.54 1.47 -6.42
N PHE A 169 -5.93 2.01 -5.37
CA PHE A 169 -4.56 2.53 -5.43
C PHE A 169 -3.57 1.73 -4.58
N ASP A 170 -4.02 0.98 -3.56
CA ASP A 170 -3.16 0.07 -2.78
C ASP A 170 -3.97 -1.08 -2.14
N GLY A 171 -3.27 -2.10 -1.65
CA GLY A 171 -3.82 -3.21 -0.89
C GLY A 171 -2.76 -3.82 0.02
N ARG A 172 -3.00 -3.85 1.33
CA ARG A 172 -2.02 -4.28 2.32
C ARG A 172 -2.57 -5.18 3.39
N VAL A 173 -1.67 -6.01 3.91
CA VAL A 173 -1.85 -6.74 5.16
C VAL A 173 -1.16 -5.93 6.25
N ALA A 174 -1.89 -5.55 7.30
CA ALA A 174 -1.35 -4.71 8.37
C ALA A 174 -0.44 -5.53 9.29
N ASP A 175 0.88 -5.30 9.22
CA ASP A 175 1.91 -6.05 9.94
C ASP A 175 2.66 -5.24 11.02
N GLY A 176 2.06 -4.14 11.48
CA GLY A 176 2.62 -3.29 12.55
C GLY A 176 1.64 -2.25 13.08
N ASP A 177 2.17 -1.26 13.80
CA ASP A 177 1.38 -0.22 14.48
C ASP A 177 0.84 0.88 13.52
N ARG A 178 1.27 0.87 12.26
CA ARG A 178 0.88 1.84 11.22
C ARG A 178 0.34 1.12 9.99
N LEU A 179 -0.78 1.62 9.47
CA LEU A 179 -1.32 1.25 8.17
C LEU A 179 -0.99 2.36 7.18
N VAL A 180 -0.08 2.04 6.25
CA VAL A 180 0.38 2.95 5.19
C VAL A 180 -0.11 2.45 3.85
N LEU A 181 -0.99 3.19 3.17
CA LEU A 181 -1.51 2.89 1.84
C LEU A 181 -1.02 3.95 0.86
N VAL A 182 -0.35 3.56 -0.23
CA VAL A 182 0.27 4.50 -1.16
C VAL A 182 0.18 3.99 -2.58
N GLY A 183 -0.29 4.83 -3.49
CA GLY A 183 -0.30 4.47 -4.90
C GLY A 183 -0.80 5.53 -5.87
N PRO A 184 -0.45 5.37 -7.16
CA PRO A 184 -0.93 6.25 -8.22
C PRO A 184 -2.22 5.75 -8.88
N VAL A 185 -3.00 6.69 -9.41
CA VAL A 185 -4.03 6.43 -10.43
C VAL A 185 -3.67 7.27 -11.65
N ARG A 186 -3.50 6.62 -12.81
CA ARG A 186 -3.05 7.31 -14.03
C ARG A 186 -4.23 7.86 -14.82
N LEU A 187 -4.02 8.97 -15.51
CA LEU A 187 -4.97 9.49 -16.49
C LEU A 187 -5.29 8.41 -17.54
N GLY A 188 -6.59 8.18 -17.78
CA GLY A 188 -7.06 7.16 -18.71
C GLY A 188 -6.94 5.71 -18.21
N GLN A 189 -6.49 5.46 -16.98
CA GLN A 189 -6.59 4.14 -16.35
C GLN A 189 -8.05 3.66 -16.32
N ASP A 190 -8.26 2.37 -16.54
CA ASP A 190 -9.58 1.76 -16.36
C ASP A 190 -9.99 1.77 -14.88
N PRO A 191 -11.16 2.32 -14.51
CA PRO A 191 -11.65 2.23 -13.15
C PRO A 191 -12.10 0.80 -12.83
N ALA A 192 -12.16 0.47 -11.54
CA ALA A 192 -12.85 -0.71 -11.06
C ALA A 192 -14.38 -0.59 -11.29
N GLY A 193 -14.91 0.62 -11.25
CA GLY A 193 -16.29 0.95 -11.60
C GLY A 193 -16.48 2.43 -11.94
N GLY A 194 -17.49 2.74 -12.75
CA GLY A 194 -17.80 4.13 -13.14
C GLY A 194 -17.06 4.63 -14.38
N ALA A 195 -16.80 5.93 -14.43
CA ALA A 195 -16.17 6.61 -15.56
C ALA A 195 -14.64 6.68 -15.43
N ARG A 196 -13.94 6.74 -16.57
CA ARG A 196 -12.49 7.00 -16.59
C ARG A 196 -12.19 8.42 -16.12
N MET A 197 -11.09 8.59 -15.40
CA MET A 197 -10.56 9.89 -15.03
C MET A 197 -10.04 10.61 -16.27
N VAL A 198 -10.50 11.85 -16.44
CA VAL A 198 -10.16 12.76 -17.54
C VAL A 198 -9.67 14.12 -17.04
N GLU A 199 -10.02 14.51 -15.80
CA GLU A 199 -9.67 15.82 -15.23
C GLU A 199 -8.95 15.72 -13.85
N PRO A 200 -7.73 15.17 -13.78
CA PRO A 200 -7.04 14.93 -12.51
C PRO A 200 -6.73 16.21 -11.71
N LEU A 201 -6.53 17.33 -12.39
CA LEU A 201 -6.16 18.60 -11.75
C LEU A 201 -7.34 19.29 -11.05
N THR A 202 -8.57 19.08 -11.53
CA THR A 202 -9.78 19.79 -11.06
C THR A 202 -10.81 18.86 -10.44
N ALA A 203 -10.61 17.54 -10.48
CA ALA A 203 -11.56 16.58 -9.93
C ALA A 203 -11.71 16.70 -8.41
N GLU A 204 -12.90 16.50 -7.87
CA GLU A 204 -13.05 16.15 -6.46
C GLU A 204 -12.59 14.71 -6.23
N VAL A 205 -11.87 14.46 -5.13
CA VAL A 205 -11.27 13.14 -4.85
C VAL A 205 -11.60 12.72 -3.44
N HIS A 206 -12.19 11.53 -3.30
CA HIS A 206 -12.40 10.90 -2.00
C HIS A 206 -11.47 9.71 -1.89
N LEU A 207 -10.68 9.66 -0.83
CA LEU A 207 -9.88 8.50 -0.48
C LEU A 207 -10.62 7.68 0.57
N ALA A 208 -10.59 6.36 0.44
CA ALA A 208 -11.20 5.46 1.42
C ALA A 208 -10.29 4.28 1.77
N ILE A 209 -10.39 3.84 3.01
CA ILE A 209 -9.77 2.61 3.51
C ILE A 209 -10.90 1.59 3.73
N ALA A 210 -10.88 0.51 2.97
CA ALA A 210 -11.84 -0.58 3.12
C ALA A 210 -11.20 -1.73 3.92
N PRO A 211 -11.76 -2.10 5.09
CA PRO A 211 -11.30 -3.25 5.84
C PRO A 211 -11.86 -4.56 5.28
N HIS A 212 -11.02 -5.59 5.21
CA HIS A 212 -11.41 -6.93 4.77
C HIS A 212 -11.36 -7.98 5.89
N GLY A 213 -11.00 -7.56 7.11
CA GLY A 213 -10.75 -8.46 8.24
C GLY A 213 -9.54 -9.36 8.02
N ARG A 214 -9.54 -10.53 8.68
CA ARG A 214 -8.46 -11.52 8.67
C ARG A 214 -7.95 -11.78 7.25
N HIS A 215 -6.64 -11.68 7.07
CA HIS A 215 -6.01 -12.01 5.80
C HIS A 215 -6.18 -13.50 5.47
N LEU A 216 -6.58 -13.78 4.23
CA LEU A 216 -6.81 -15.12 3.73
C LEU A 216 -5.61 -15.63 2.91
N PRO A 217 -5.30 -16.93 2.92
CA PRO A 217 -4.23 -17.46 2.10
C PRO A 217 -4.64 -17.61 0.62
N GLY A 218 -3.63 -17.71 -0.27
CA GLY A 218 -3.81 -18.14 -1.66
C GLY A 218 -4.62 -17.17 -2.52
N ALA A 219 -5.44 -17.73 -3.42
CA ALA A 219 -6.23 -16.94 -4.36
C ALA A 219 -7.25 -16.02 -3.68
N ASP A 220 -7.71 -16.41 -2.48
CA ASP A 220 -8.69 -15.64 -1.71
C ASP A 220 -8.04 -14.38 -1.11
N GLY A 221 -6.83 -14.51 -0.56
CA GLY A 221 -6.02 -13.37 -0.13
C GLY A 221 -5.66 -12.42 -1.24
N TRP A 222 -5.34 -12.95 -2.42
CA TRP A 222 -5.08 -12.11 -3.59
C TRP A 222 -6.34 -11.31 -3.98
N ARG A 223 -7.52 -11.93 -4.02
CA ARG A 223 -8.78 -11.22 -4.32
C ARG A 223 -9.12 -10.18 -3.26
N GLN A 224 -8.88 -10.49 -1.99
CA GLN A 224 -9.05 -9.57 -0.87
C GLN A 224 -8.21 -8.30 -1.04
N LEU A 225 -6.96 -8.43 -1.49
CA LEU A 225 -6.05 -7.29 -1.69
C LEU A 225 -6.24 -6.58 -3.04
N ASN A 226 -7.16 -7.03 -3.90
CA ASN A 226 -7.36 -6.47 -5.25
C ASN A 226 -8.85 -6.19 -5.57
N GLY A 227 -9.70 -6.11 -4.55
CA GLY A 227 -11.14 -5.93 -4.70
C GLY A 227 -11.70 -5.14 -3.52
N GLY A 228 -12.86 -4.52 -3.71
CA GLY A 228 -13.55 -3.76 -2.66
C GLY A 228 -14.54 -4.63 -1.90
N VAL A 229 -14.86 -4.25 -0.66
CA VAL A 229 -15.89 -4.91 0.15
C VAL A 229 -16.61 -3.86 1.00
N GLY A 230 -17.91 -4.05 1.20
CA GLY A 230 -18.74 -3.09 1.93
C GLY A 230 -19.07 -1.82 1.13
N GLY A 231 -19.69 -0.87 1.84
CA GLY A 231 -19.93 0.50 1.41
C GLY A 231 -19.32 1.54 2.37
N PRO A 232 -19.58 2.84 2.14
CA PRO A 232 -19.02 3.96 2.90
C PRO A 232 -19.27 3.89 4.40
N GLU A 233 -20.32 3.20 4.84
CA GLU A 233 -20.61 2.95 6.24
C GLU A 233 -19.54 2.12 6.96
N PHE A 234 -18.71 1.37 6.22
CA PHE A 234 -17.59 0.57 6.75
C PHE A 234 -16.21 1.15 6.43
N TRP A 235 -16.15 2.34 5.82
CA TRP A 235 -14.87 2.88 5.34
C TRP A 235 -14.46 4.10 6.14
N TRP A 236 -13.17 4.20 6.45
CA TRP A 236 -12.56 5.48 6.81
C TRP A 236 -12.33 6.28 5.55
N ALA A 237 -12.65 7.57 5.55
CA ALA A 237 -12.59 8.39 4.35
C ALA A 237 -11.98 9.76 4.57
N ALA A 238 -11.34 10.30 3.54
CA ALA A 238 -10.86 11.67 3.46
C ALA A 238 -11.32 12.28 2.13
N THR A 239 -11.74 13.53 2.16
CA THR A 239 -12.24 14.24 0.97
C THR A 239 -11.33 15.41 0.62
N PHE A 240 -10.99 15.51 -0.65
CA PHE A 240 -10.22 16.59 -1.24
C PHE A 240 -11.11 17.34 -2.22
N ALA A 241 -11.41 18.59 -1.89
CA ALA A 241 -12.13 19.50 -2.76
C ALA A 241 -11.41 19.67 -4.12
N PRO A 242 -12.15 20.09 -5.17
CA PRO A 242 -11.52 20.52 -6.42
C PRO A 242 -10.60 21.72 -6.17
N ASP A 243 -9.49 21.79 -6.93
CA ASP A 243 -8.54 22.92 -6.91
C ASP A 243 -9.07 24.13 -7.71
#